data_AF-A0A1B7MEP3-F1
#
_entry.id   AF-A0A1B7MEP3-F1
#
_cell.length_a   1.000
_cell.length_b   1.000
_cell.length_c   1.000
_cell.angle_alpha   90.00
_cell.angle_beta   90.00
_cell.angle_gamma   90.00
#
_symmetry.space_group_name_H-M   'P 1'
#
loop_
_entity.id
_entity.type
_entity.pdbx_description
1 polymer ?
#
loop_
_entity_poly.entity_id
_entity_poly.type
_entity_poly.pdbx_seq_one_letter_code
_entity_poly.pdbx_strand_id
1 'polypeptide(L)' 'LTGQQLLNKLLAGHHQRFYDGMGMNKHVFRALVRELIRHGLRDTRHVSAEEQLVIFLY' A
#
# COMPACT_ATOMS: atom_id res chain seq x y z
N LEU A 1 6.72 -4.77 -13.67
CA LEU A 1 6.49 -3.81 -12.58
C LEU A 1 6.56 -4.59 -11.27
N THR A 2 7.42 -4.22 -10.33
CA THR A 2 7.35 -4.78 -8.96
C THR A 2 6.24 -4.08 -8.17
N GLY A 3 5.76 -4.68 -7.08
CA GLY A 3 4.78 -4.03 -6.21
C GLY A 3 5.31 -2.69 -5.66
N GLN A 4 6.61 -2.59 -5.41
CA GLN A 4 7.26 -1.36 -4.94
C GLN A 4 7.22 -0.24 -6.00
N GLN A 5 7.35 -0.58 -7.29
CA GLN A 5 7.19 0.39 -8.37
C GLN A 5 5.73 0.87 -8.51
N LEU A 6 4.77 -0.01 -8.26
CA LEU A 6 3.35 0.34 -8.22
C LEU A 6 3.06 1.25 -7.02
N LEU A 7 3.56 0.89 -5.83
CA LEU A 7 3.45 1.71 -4.61
C LEU A 7 4.06 3.10 -4.82
N ASN A 8 5.26 3.19 -5.38
CA ASN A 8 5.91 4.47 -5.68
C ASN A 8 5.09 5.33 -6.65
N LYS A 9 4.54 4.71 -7.71
CA LYS A 9 3.66 5.42 -8.67
C LYS A 9 2.36 5.91 -8.03
N LEU A 10 1.74 5.07 -7.20
CA LEU A 10 0.50 5.41 -6.49
C LEU A 10 0.75 6.50 -5.45
N LEU A 11 1.85 6.42 -4.68
CA LEU A 11 2.20 7.40 -3.65
C LEU A 11 2.67 8.74 -4.23
N ALA A 12 3.30 8.76 -5.40
CA ALA A 12 3.73 9.98 -6.09
C ALA A 12 2.62 10.63 -6.94
N GLY A 13 1.53 9.90 -7.21
CA GLY A 13 0.38 10.41 -7.96
C GLY A 13 -0.48 11.38 -7.16
N HIS A 14 -1.32 12.13 -7.87
CA HIS A 14 -2.36 12.97 -7.26
C HIS A 14 -3.29 12.10 -6.38
N HIS A 15 -3.79 12.67 -5.27
CA HIS A 15 -4.66 11.96 -4.31
C HIS A 15 -5.80 11.19 -4.97
N GLN A 16 -6.36 11.74 -6.04
CA GLN A 16 -7.42 11.14 -6.82
C GLN A 16 -7.01 9.82 -7.48
N ARG A 17 -5.82 9.75 -8.10
CA ARG A 17 -5.33 8.52 -8.75
C ARG A 17 -5.09 7.39 -7.76
N PHE A 18 -4.66 7.73 -6.54
CA PHE A 18 -4.54 6.75 -5.47
C PHE A 18 -5.93 6.21 -5.08
N TYR A 19 -6.91 7.10 -4.91
CA TYR A 19 -8.28 6.72 -4.59
C TYR A 19 -8.90 5.84 -5.69
N ASP A 20 -8.73 6.22 -6.96
CA ASP A 20 -9.24 5.46 -8.11
C ASP A 20 -8.62 4.07 -8.20
N GLY A 21 -7.35 3.91 -7.81
CA GLY A 21 -6.64 2.63 -7.84
C GLY A 21 -6.85 1.74 -6.61
N MET A 22 -7.05 2.33 -5.43
CA MET A 22 -7.09 1.61 -4.15
C MET A 22 -8.48 1.59 -3.49
N GLY A 23 -9.45 2.32 -4.06
CA GLY A 23 -10.79 2.50 -3.49
C GLY A 23 -10.80 3.28 -2.16
N MET A 24 -9.69 3.89 -1.76
CA MET A 24 -9.57 4.59 -0.48
C MET A 24 -8.53 5.70 -0.52
N ASN A 25 -8.66 6.64 0.42
CA ASN A 25 -7.68 7.71 0.57
C ASN A 25 -6.32 7.19 1.10
N LYS A 26 -5.22 7.82 0.67
CA LYS A 26 -3.84 7.49 1.10
C LYS A 26 -3.64 7.47 2.62
N HIS A 27 -4.34 8.33 3.36
CA HIS A 27 -4.27 8.33 4.82
C HIS A 27 -4.98 7.12 5.45
N VAL A 28 -6.08 6.65 4.84
CA VAL A 28 -6.80 5.43 5.26
C VAL A 28 -5.92 4.21 4.99
N PHE A 29 -5.31 4.12 3.81
CA PHE A 29 -4.37 3.06 3.48
C PHE A 29 -3.22 2.97 4.51
N ARG A 30 -2.59 4.10 4.85
CA ARG A 30 -1.54 4.14 5.88
C ARG A 30 -2.03 3.75 7.27
N ALA A 31 -3.27 4.07 7.62
CA ALA A 31 -3.87 3.64 8.88
C ALA A 31 -4.08 2.11 8.88
N LEU A 32 -4.59 1.55 7.78
CA LEU A 32 -4.80 0.12 7.61
C LEU A 32 -3.48 -0.66 7.70
N VAL A 33 -2.42 -0.22 7.00
CA VAL A 33 -1.09 -0.85 7.09
C VAL A 33 -0.60 -0.90 8.54
N ARG A 34 -0.67 0.23 9.26
CA ARG A 34 -0.23 0.28 10.66
C ARG A 34 -1.01 -0.67 11.56
N GLU A 35 -2.31 -0.80 11.32
CA GLU A 35 -3.14 -1.72 12.10
C GLU A 35 -2.80 -3.18 11.79
N LEU A 36 -2.63 -3.53 10.52
CA LEU A 36 -2.22 -4.89 10.12
C LEU A 36 -0.84 -5.27 10.67
N ILE A 37 0.11 -4.33 10.72
CA ILE A 37 1.43 -4.56 11.34
C ILE A 37 1.27 -4.90 12.83
N ARG A 38 0.37 -4.21 13.55
CA ARG A 38 0.08 -4.52 14.96
C ARG A 38 -0.51 -5.92 15.12
N HIS A 39 -1.29 -6.39 14.15
CA HIS A 39 -1.88 -7.73 14.14
C HIS A 39 -1.00 -8.81 13.51
N GLY A 40 0.25 -8.50 13.16
CA GLY A 40 1.25 -9.50 12.78
C GLY A 40 1.69 -9.49 11.31
N LEU A 41 1.21 -8.54 10.49
CA LEU A 41 1.80 -8.31 9.18
C LEU A 41 3.25 -7.82 9.35
N ARG A 42 4.17 -8.45 8.63
CA ARG A 42 5.61 -8.12 8.70
C ARG A 42 6.18 -8.01 7.31
N ASP A 43 7.22 -7.21 7.19
CA ASP A 43 8.07 -7.22 6.00
C ASP A 43 8.65 -8.62 5.79
N THR A 44 8.80 -9.01 4.53
CA THR A 44 9.59 -10.18 4.15
C THR A 44 10.99 -9.75 3.73
N ARG A 45 11.85 -10.71 3.33
CA ARG A 45 13.18 -10.41 2.79
C ARG A 45 13.16 -9.47 1.57
N HIS A 46 12.06 -9.47 0.81
CA HIS A 46 12.00 -8.80 -0.49
C HIS A 46 10.80 -7.86 -0.66
N VAL A 47 9.80 -7.91 0.23
CA VAL A 47 8.51 -7.21 0.06
C VAL A 47 8.11 -6.57 1.37
N SER A 48 7.90 -5.26 1.36
CA SER A 48 7.42 -4.51 2.53
C SER A 48 5.95 -4.83 2.85
N ALA A 49 5.52 -4.61 4.09
CA ALA A 49 4.13 -4.76 4.50
C ALA A 49 3.19 -3.84 3.70
N GLU A 50 3.65 -2.64 3.35
CA GLU A 50 2.93 -1.72 2.45
C GLU A 50 2.78 -2.32 1.05
N GLU A 51 3.86 -2.86 0.49
CA GLU A 51 3.84 -3.49 -0.83
C GLU A 51 2.97 -4.76 -0.84
N GLN A 52 3.05 -5.58 0.19
CA GLN A 52 2.19 -6.76 0.37
C GLN A 52 0.71 -6.36 0.36
N LEU A 53 0.35 -5.29 1.09
CA LEU A 53 -1.02 -4.82 1.13
C LEU A 53 -1.48 -4.22 -0.20
N VAL A 54 -0.61 -3.48 -0.90
CA VAL A 54 -0.93 -2.99 -2.26
C VAL A 54 -1.16 -4.15 -3.23
N ILE A 55 -0.32 -5.18 -3.20
CA ILE A 55 -0.49 -6.37 -4.05
C ILE A 55 -1.79 -7.10 -3.72
N PHE A 56 -2.19 -7.15 -2.44
CA PHE A 56 -3.43 -7.81 -2.04
C PHE A 56 -4.69 -7.04 -2.46
N LEU A 57 -4.64 -5.72 -2.46
CA LEU A 57 -5.80 -4.86 -2.75
C LEU A 57 -6.01 -4.56 -4.25
N TYR A 58 -4.98 -4.76 -5.07
CA TYR A 58 -4.97 -4.45 -6.51
C TYR A 58 -5.19 -5.71 -7.36
#